data_AF-A0A1Q6KJD9-F1
#
_entry.id   AF-A0A1Q6KJD9-F1
#
_cell.length_a   1.000
_cell.length_b   1.000
_cell.length_c   1.000
_cell.angle_alpha   90.00
_cell.angle_beta   90.00
_cell.angle_gamma   90.00
#
_symmetry.space_group_name_H-M   'P 1'
#
loop_
_entity.id
_entity.type
_entity.pdbx_description
1 polymer ?
#
loop_
_entity_poly.entity_id
_entity_poly.type
_entity_poly.pdbx_seq_one_letter_code
_entity_poly.pdbx_strand_id
1 'polypeptide(L)'
;MLKLSVSYCRKIVKEHYKSETAYNKLLAKARENARLKKEADKLISVEVDADEAEVDTEVKADDESMTEERKQVVLVETGYMLDVGLPGILNESLDVFMPSFNLKELDKLTRSVHTAEEILTFYYSTYRITPIHLDGKEKLFCQPVELVKPRTIGVVAAACHLWENGYKVILKTNSKEVESLARKQGIDIDVVLIQKKAQLLNRLA
;
A
#
# COMPACT_ATOMS: atom_id res chain seq x y z
N MET A 1 0.57 10.37 10.26
CA MET A 1 1.38 11.50 9.75
C MET A 1 2.82 11.02 9.55
N LEU A 2 3.28 10.80 8.31
CA LEU A 2 4.66 10.36 8.03
C LEU A 2 5.64 11.50 8.35
N LYS A 3 6.43 11.34 9.42
CA LYS A 3 7.54 12.26 9.74
C LYS A 3 8.74 11.90 8.86
N LEU A 4 8.79 12.43 7.65
CA LEU A 4 9.98 12.38 6.82
C LEU A 4 11.15 13.05 7.57
N SER A 5 12.31 12.40 7.59
CA SER A 5 13.47 12.96 8.27
C SER A 5 13.96 14.21 7.53
N VAL A 6 14.35 15.24 8.29
CA VAL A 6 14.85 16.52 7.72
C VAL A 6 16.02 16.29 6.76
N SER A 7 16.83 15.25 7.00
CA SER A 7 17.94 14.87 6.14
C SER A 7 17.47 14.36 4.77
N TYR A 8 16.42 13.53 4.74
CA TYR A 8 15.85 13.01 3.50
C TYR A 8 15.22 14.12 2.65
N CYS A 9 14.48 15.04 3.28
CA CYS A 9 13.95 16.22 2.60
C CYS A 9 15.06 17.10 2.00
N ARG A 10 16.16 17.32 2.75
CA ARG A 10 17.32 18.08 2.25
C ARG A 10 17.99 17.41 1.05
N LYS A 11 18.04 16.08 1.01
CA LYS A 11 18.63 15.33 -0.10
C LYS A 11 17.80 15.49 -1.39
N ILE A 12 16.48 15.28 -1.31
CA ILE A 12 15.57 15.47 -2.45
C ILE A 12 15.63 16.91 -2.96
N VAL A 13 15.66 17.89 -2.05
CA VAL A 13 15.76 19.30 -2.42
C VAL A 13 17.07 19.60 -3.14
N LYS A 14 18.21 19.07 -2.69
CA LYS A 14 19.50 19.24 -3.38
C LYS A 14 19.56 18.54 -4.74
N GLU A 15 18.93 17.37 -4.86
CA GLU A 15 18.92 16.59 -6.10
C GLU A 15 18.06 17.25 -7.19
N HIS A 16 16.91 17.83 -6.82
CA HIS A 16 15.95 18.40 -7.77
C HIS A 16 15.99 19.93 -7.92
N TYR A 17 16.55 20.66 -6.95
CA TYR A 17 16.59 22.13 -6.95
C TYR A 17 18.02 22.61 -6.71
N LYS A 18 18.87 22.44 -7.74
CA LYS A 18 20.31 22.70 -7.71
C LYS A 18 20.72 24.18 -7.53
N SER A 19 19.79 25.14 -7.55
CA SER A 19 20.10 26.57 -7.37
C SER A 19 19.37 27.18 -6.18
N GLU A 20 20.06 28.06 -5.46
CA GLU A 20 19.53 28.79 -4.29
C GLU A 20 18.24 29.55 -4.62
N THR A 21 18.13 30.08 -5.84
CA THR A 21 16.93 30.75 -6.36
C THR A 21 15.72 29.82 -6.47
N ALA A 22 15.93 28.56 -6.88
CA ALA A 22 14.84 27.58 -7.00
C ALA A 22 14.35 27.13 -5.62
N TYR A 23 15.27 26.94 -4.67
CA TYR A 23 14.95 26.66 -3.27
C TYR A 23 14.13 27.79 -2.62
N ASN A 24 14.54 29.04 -2.82
CA ASN A 24 13.85 30.20 -2.26
C ASN A 24 12.43 30.38 -2.84
N LYS A 25 12.23 30.09 -4.14
CA LYS A 25 10.89 30.07 -4.75
C LYS A 25 9.98 28.99 -4.14
N LEU A 26 10.53 27.80 -3.86
CA LEU A 26 9.78 26.71 -3.24
C LEU A 26 9.39 27.06 -1.79
N LEU A 27 10.30 27.66 -1.03
CA LEU A 27 10.05 28.16 0.33
C LEU A 27 8.96 29.23 0.36
N ALA A 28 8.96 30.15 -0.61
CA ALA A 28 7.92 31.17 -0.73
C ALA A 28 6.55 30.52 -0.98
N LYS A 29 6.45 29.57 -1.93
CA LYS A 29 5.21 28.81 -2.20
C LYS A 29 4.74 27.99 -0.99
N ALA A 30 5.66 27.37 -0.25
CA ALA A 30 5.31 26.60 0.95
C ALA A 30 4.71 27.50 2.05
N ARG A 31 5.25 28.70 2.23
CA ARG A 31 4.72 29.70 3.18
C ARG A 31 3.35 30.22 2.73
N GLU A 32 3.18 30.46 1.44
CA GLU A 32 1.90 30.87 0.85
C GLU A 32 0.81 29.80 1.03
N ASN A 33 1.12 28.53 0.73
CA ASN A 33 0.21 27.41 0.95
C ASN A 33 -0.17 27.25 2.43
N ALA A 34 0.77 27.45 3.35
CA ALA A 34 0.48 27.43 4.78
C ALA A 34 -0.43 28.57 5.22
N ARG A 35 -0.32 29.75 4.60
CA ARG A 35 -1.23 30.89 4.83
C ARG A 35 -2.64 30.58 4.34
N LEU A 36 -2.75 30.10 3.10
CA LEU A 36 -4.03 29.75 2.47
C LEU A 36 -4.75 28.65 3.26
N LYS A 37 -4.01 27.65 3.77
CA LYS A 37 -4.58 26.61 4.62
C LYS A 37 -5.16 27.16 5.93
N LYS A 38 -4.44 28.06 6.61
CA LYS A 38 -4.94 28.73 7.82
C LYS A 38 -6.18 29.60 7.55
N GLU A 39 -6.27 30.18 6.36
CA GLU A 39 -7.40 31.01 5.95
C GLU A 39 -8.63 30.15 5.61
N ALA A 40 -8.42 29.00 4.95
CA ALA A 40 -9.45 27.99 4.74
C ALA A 40 -9.96 27.37 6.06
N ASP A 41 -9.06 27.04 6.98
CA ASP A 41 -9.43 26.49 8.30
C ASP A 41 -10.27 27.48 9.12
N LYS A 42 -10.07 28.80 8.93
CA LYS A 42 -10.90 29.85 9.56
C LYS A 42 -12.29 29.97 8.95
N LEU A 43 -12.44 29.71 7.65
CA LEU A 43 -13.76 29.74 6.98
C LEU A 43 -14.63 28.56 7.42
N ILE A 44 -14.03 27.40 7.67
CA ILE A 44 -14.73 26.19 8.16
C ILE A 44 -15.24 26.38 9.60
N SER A 45 -14.54 27.17 10.44
CA SER A 45 -14.95 27.42 11.83
C SER A 45 -16.12 28.40 12.00
N VAL A 46 -16.67 28.97 10.92
CA VAL A 46 -17.78 29.96 10.97
C VAL A 46 -19.14 29.35 10.59
N GLU A 47 -19.19 28.13 10.06
CA GLU A 47 -20.45 27.50 9.57
C GLU A 47 -21.06 26.45 10.53
N VAL A 48 -20.57 26.32 11.77
CA VAL A 48 -21.06 25.29 12.74
C VAL A 48 -21.80 25.90 13.95
N ASP A 49 -22.38 27.10 13.80
CA ASP A 49 -23.29 27.68 14.80
C ASP A 49 -24.64 28.00 14.14
N ALA A 50 -25.40 26.96 13.77
CA ALA A 50 -26.85 27.07 13.60
C ALA A 50 -27.49 25.69 13.73
N ASP A 51 -28.46 25.64 14.65
CA ASP A 51 -29.52 24.64 14.83
C ASP A 51 -29.19 23.42 15.72
N GLU A 52 -29.24 23.66 17.03
CA GLU A 52 -29.67 22.65 18.00
C GLU A 52 -31.19 22.42 17.87
N ALA A 53 -31.61 21.17 17.75
CA ALA A 53 -32.96 20.74 18.10
C ALA A 53 -32.89 19.34 18.73
N GLU A 54 -33.15 19.29 20.03
CA GLU A 54 -33.36 18.07 20.81
C GLU A 54 -34.53 17.25 20.26
N VAL A 55 -34.34 15.95 20.11
CA VAL A 55 -35.44 14.97 20.12
C VAL A 55 -35.01 13.74 20.93
N ASP A 56 -35.55 13.65 22.15
CA ASP A 56 -35.59 12.44 22.95
C ASP A 56 -36.33 11.31 22.20
N THR A 57 -35.70 10.14 22.09
CA THR A 57 -36.44 8.88 21.95
C THR A 57 -35.69 7.75 22.66
N GLU A 58 -36.26 7.27 23.76
CA GLU A 58 -35.95 5.96 24.35
C GLU A 58 -36.38 4.85 23.39
N VAL A 59 -35.46 4.02 22.87
CA VAL A 59 -35.81 2.66 22.44
C VAL A 59 -34.63 1.69 22.66
N LYS A 60 -34.86 0.79 23.62
CA LYS A 60 -34.48 -0.63 23.77
C LYS A 60 -33.14 -1.13 23.18
N ALA A 61 -32.40 -1.79 24.06
CA ALA A 61 -31.28 -2.66 23.75
C ALA A 61 -31.73 -3.82 22.84
N ASP A 62 -31.34 -3.76 21.58
CA ASP A 62 -31.26 -4.92 20.71
C ASP A 62 -29.77 -5.27 20.52
N ASP A 63 -29.47 -6.51 20.90
CA ASP A 63 -28.21 -7.21 20.74
C ASP A 63 -28.00 -7.50 19.24
N GLU A 64 -27.67 -6.47 18.47
CA GLU A 64 -27.21 -6.63 17.10
C GLU A 64 -25.69 -6.81 17.11
N SER A 65 -25.26 -8.08 17.13
CA SER A 65 -23.95 -8.44 16.61
C SER A 65 -23.91 -8.17 15.09
N MET A 66 -23.84 -6.88 14.74
CA MET A 66 -23.42 -6.41 13.43
C MET A 66 -21.99 -6.87 13.25
N THR A 67 -21.80 -8.05 12.66
CA THR A 67 -20.52 -8.42 12.09
C THR A 67 -20.22 -7.39 11.00
N GLU A 68 -19.47 -6.34 11.33
CA GLU A 68 -19.03 -5.37 10.33
C GLU A 68 -18.32 -6.15 9.21
N GLU A 69 -18.87 -6.08 8.00
CA GLU A 69 -18.27 -6.74 6.85
C GLU A 69 -16.87 -6.15 6.64
N ARG A 70 -15.85 -6.99 6.87
CA ARG A 70 -14.45 -6.61 6.72
C ARG A 70 -14.21 -6.07 5.31
N LYS A 71 -13.63 -4.87 5.21
CA LYS A 71 -13.25 -4.27 3.93
C LYS A 71 -12.30 -5.21 3.17
N GLN A 72 -12.63 -5.47 1.90
CA GLN A 72 -11.81 -6.31 1.04
C GLN A 72 -10.66 -5.52 0.41
N VAL A 73 -9.46 -6.10 0.39
CA VAL A 73 -8.24 -5.48 -0.16
C VAL A 73 -7.41 -6.49 -0.93
N VAL A 74 -6.56 -5.99 -1.83
CA VAL A 74 -5.65 -6.81 -2.63
C VAL A 74 -4.22 -6.62 -2.12
N LEU A 75 -3.55 -7.72 -1.83
CA LEU A 75 -2.12 -7.75 -1.51
C LEU A 75 -1.34 -8.32 -2.70
N VAL A 76 -0.36 -7.57 -3.18
CA VAL A 76 0.52 -7.96 -4.30
C VAL A 76 1.97 -8.04 -3.86
N GLU A 77 2.76 -8.80 -4.62
CA GLU A 77 4.22 -8.95 -4.44
C GLU A 77 4.97 -8.71 -5.75
N THR A 78 6.30 -8.56 -5.67
CA THR A 78 7.15 -8.21 -6.82
C THR A 78 6.93 -9.15 -8.00
N GLY A 79 6.89 -10.47 -7.75
CA GLY A 79 6.75 -11.47 -8.80
C GLY A 79 5.45 -11.32 -9.59
N TYR A 80 4.33 -11.15 -8.89
CA TYR A 80 3.04 -10.89 -9.51
C TYR A 80 3.08 -9.62 -10.36
N MET A 81 3.56 -8.53 -9.77
CA MET A 81 3.58 -7.21 -10.40
C MET A 81 4.38 -7.20 -11.72
N LEU A 82 5.51 -7.90 -11.78
CA LEU A 82 6.30 -8.00 -13.00
C LEU A 82 5.64 -8.84 -14.11
N ASP A 83 4.81 -9.83 -13.75
CA ASP A 83 4.12 -10.66 -14.74
C ASP A 83 2.90 -9.96 -15.35
N VAL A 84 2.18 -9.15 -14.57
CA VAL A 84 0.94 -8.49 -15.02
C VAL A 84 1.12 -7.02 -15.44
N GLY A 85 2.18 -6.36 -14.96
CA GLY A 85 2.45 -4.95 -15.22
C GLY A 85 1.42 -4.00 -14.62
N LEU A 86 1.37 -2.77 -15.16
CA LEU A 86 0.40 -1.74 -14.76
C LEU A 86 -1.08 -2.15 -14.86
N PRO A 87 -1.52 -2.93 -15.87
CA PRO A 87 -2.90 -3.39 -15.94
C PRO A 87 -3.35 -4.14 -14.68
N GLY A 88 -2.45 -4.82 -13.99
CA GLY A 88 -2.75 -5.52 -12.74
C GLY A 88 -3.12 -4.61 -11.57
N ILE A 89 -2.83 -3.30 -11.64
CA ILE A 89 -3.25 -2.29 -10.67
C ILE A 89 -4.38 -1.43 -11.24
N LEU A 90 -4.26 -1.01 -12.50
CA LEU A 90 -5.22 -0.09 -13.12
C LEU A 90 -6.63 -0.68 -13.23
N ASN A 91 -6.72 -1.99 -13.45
CA ASN A 91 -7.98 -2.71 -13.53
C ASN A 91 -8.49 -3.17 -12.16
N GLU A 92 -7.76 -2.88 -11.07
CA GLU A 92 -8.16 -3.25 -9.73
C GLU A 92 -9.11 -2.18 -9.15
N SER A 93 -10.31 -2.62 -8.77
CA SER A 93 -11.30 -1.77 -8.12
C SER A 93 -11.08 -1.67 -6.62
N LEU A 94 -10.37 -2.63 -6.04
CA LEU A 94 -10.03 -2.67 -4.62
C LEU A 94 -8.77 -1.87 -4.29
N ASP A 95 -8.59 -1.53 -3.02
CA ASP A 95 -7.35 -0.94 -2.55
C ASP A 95 -6.21 -1.96 -2.66
N VAL A 96 -5.13 -1.54 -3.33
CA VAL A 96 -3.95 -2.37 -3.55
C VAL A 96 -2.91 -2.05 -2.50
N PHE A 97 -2.46 -3.08 -1.80
CA PHE A 97 -1.37 -3.03 -0.84
C PHE A 97 -0.18 -3.83 -1.34
N MET A 98 1.03 -3.36 -0.99
CA MET A 98 2.27 -4.05 -1.32
C MET A 98 3.26 -3.94 -0.15
N PRO A 99 3.95 -5.02 0.24
CA PRO A 99 4.98 -4.92 1.26
C PRO A 99 6.10 -3.98 0.80
N SER A 100 6.57 -3.11 1.71
CA SER A 100 7.55 -2.07 1.36
C SER A 100 8.89 -2.64 0.90
N PHE A 101 9.24 -3.85 1.33
CA PHE A 101 10.44 -4.53 0.83
C PHE A 101 10.29 -4.98 -0.62
N ASN A 102 9.07 -5.28 -1.10
CA ASN A 102 8.81 -5.56 -2.50
C ASN A 102 8.90 -4.29 -3.37
N LEU A 103 8.45 -3.14 -2.85
CA LEU A 103 8.67 -1.85 -3.54
C LEU A 103 10.17 -1.52 -3.67
N LYS A 104 10.96 -1.78 -2.62
CA LYS A 104 12.43 -1.66 -2.66
C LYS A 104 13.08 -2.64 -3.63
N GLU A 105 12.48 -3.81 -3.84
CA GLU A 105 12.94 -4.78 -4.82
C GLU A 105 12.68 -4.29 -6.24
N LEU A 106 11.48 -3.78 -6.53
CA LEU A 106 11.17 -3.13 -7.81
C LEU A 106 12.18 -2.00 -8.12
N ASP A 107 12.54 -1.19 -7.12
CA ASP A 107 13.48 -0.07 -7.29
C ASP A 107 14.85 -0.54 -7.79
N LYS A 108 15.34 -1.65 -7.23
CA LYS A 108 16.59 -2.28 -7.68
C LYS A 108 16.46 -2.85 -9.09
N LEU A 109 15.30 -3.39 -9.45
CA LEU A 109 15.04 -4.02 -10.74
C LEU A 109 14.86 -3.03 -11.89
N THR A 110 14.59 -1.76 -11.63
CA THR A 110 14.51 -0.70 -12.67
C THR A 110 15.75 -0.63 -13.56
N ARG A 111 16.91 -1.07 -13.06
CA ARG A 111 18.17 -1.10 -13.81
C ARG A 111 18.17 -2.08 -14.98
N SER A 112 17.30 -3.08 -14.96
CA SER A 112 17.29 -4.18 -15.94
C SER A 112 15.91 -4.59 -16.42
N VAL A 113 14.83 -4.12 -15.78
CA VAL A 113 13.46 -4.51 -16.08
C VAL A 113 12.61 -3.26 -16.27
N HIS A 114 12.27 -2.94 -17.53
CA HIS A 114 11.49 -1.75 -17.87
C HIS A 114 10.12 -1.74 -17.17
N THR A 115 9.43 -2.89 -17.07
CA THR A 115 8.16 -2.99 -16.35
C THR A 115 8.26 -2.58 -14.88
N ALA A 116 9.41 -2.79 -14.22
CA ALA A 116 9.61 -2.35 -12.84
C ALA A 116 9.67 -0.81 -12.74
N GLU A 117 10.30 -0.15 -13.74
CA GLU A 117 10.37 1.30 -13.84
C GLU A 117 8.97 1.92 -14.09
N GLU A 118 8.18 1.31 -14.98
CA GLU A 118 6.79 1.72 -15.23
C GLU A 118 5.95 1.66 -13.96
N ILE A 119 6.00 0.53 -13.23
CA ILE A 119 5.25 0.33 -11.98
C ILE A 119 5.64 1.35 -10.93
N LEU A 120 6.93 1.64 -10.76
CA LEU A 120 7.38 2.61 -9.77
C LEU A 120 7.02 4.05 -10.15
N THR A 121 7.15 4.40 -11.44
CA THR A 121 6.71 5.71 -11.94
C THR A 121 5.23 5.93 -11.66
N PHE A 122 4.41 4.91 -11.86
CA PHE A 122 2.99 4.93 -11.53
C PHE A 122 2.73 5.04 -10.02
N TYR A 123 3.44 4.27 -9.20
CA TYR A 123 3.35 4.34 -7.74
C TYR A 123 3.62 5.76 -7.22
N TYR A 124 4.71 6.39 -7.67
CA TYR A 124 5.09 7.74 -7.23
C TYR A 124 4.17 8.86 -7.74
N SER A 125 3.43 8.63 -8.83
CA SER A 125 2.53 9.63 -9.42
C SER A 125 1.09 9.54 -8.93
N THR A 126 0.63 8.37 -8.47
CA THR A 126 -0.81 8.15 -8.21
C THR A 126 -1.15 7.71 -6.80
N TYR A 127 -0.18 7.23 -6.01
CA TYR A 127 -0.41 6.63 -4.69
C TYR A 127 -1.46 5.49 -4.69
N ARG A 128 -1.74 4.85 -5.83
CA ARG A 128 -2.72 3.75 -5.95
C ARG A 128 -2.27 2.45 -5.27
N ILE A 129 -0.99 2.34 -4.90
CA ILE A 129 -0.45 1.24 -4.11
C ILE A 129 -0.14 1.76 -2.71
N THR A 130 -0.71 1.15 -1.69
CA THR A 130 -0.43 1.47 -0.29
C THR A 130 0.70 0.58 0.24
N PRO A 131 1.84 1.15 0.66
CA PRO A 131 2.96 0.38 1.19
C PRO A 131 2.68 -0.14 2.59
N ILE A 132 2.83 -1.45 2.81
CA ILE A 132 2.80 -2.06 4.16
C ILE A 132 4.22 -2.07 4.72
N HIS A 133 4.37 -1.50 5.91
CA HIS A 133 5.62 -1.58 6.67
C HIS A 133 5.40 -2.60 7.79
N LEU A 134 6.20 -3.66 7.78
CA LEU A 134 6.23 -4.62 8.88
C LEU A 134 7.27 -4.15 9.88
N ASP A 135 6.89 -4.06 11.14
CA ASP A 135 7.74 -3.63 12.25
C ASP A 135 8.66 -4.77 12.74
N GLY A 136 8.56 -5.95 12.11
CA GLY A 136 9.33 -7.15 12.45
C GLY A 136 8.75 -7.91 13.64
N LYS A 137 7.59 -7.47 14.14
CA LYS A 137 6.81 -8.12 15.21
C LYS A 137 5.64 -8.95 14.67
N GLU A 138 5.20 -8.64 13.45
CA GLU A 138 4.14 -9.34 12.75
C GLU A 138 4.61 -10.75 12.44
N LYS A 139 3.92 -11.72 13.02
CA LYS A 139 4.25 -13.14 12.90
C LYS A 139 3.18 -13.84 12.07
N LEU A 140 3.62 -14.90 11.43
CA LEU A 140 2.72 -15.92 10.90
C LEU A 140 1.91 -16.53 12.05
N PHE A 141 0.62 -16.77 11.81
CA PHE A 141 -0.25 -17.51 12.72
C PHE A 141 0.20 -18.97 12.82
N CYS A 142 0.67 -19.53 11.70
CA CYS A 142 1.32 -20.84 11.66
C CYS A 142 2.76 -20.70 11.15
N GLN A 143 3.72 -21.00 12.03
CA GLN A 143 5.13 -21.01 11.66
C GLN A 143 5.44 -22.23 10.79
N PRO A 144 6.16 -22.06 9.66
CA PRO A 144 6.52 -23.18 8.82
C PRO A 144 7.53 -24.09 9.54
N VAL A 145 7.31 -25.40 9.44
CA VAL A 145 8.24 -26.42 9.94
C VAL A 145 9.43 -26.60 8.98
N GLU A 146 9.19 -26.34 7.70
CA GLU A 146 10.19 -26.41 6.63
C GLU A 146 10.93 -25.08 6.48
N LEU A 147 12.13 -25.13 5.88
CA LEU A 147 12.90 -23.93 5.56
C LEU A 147 12.22 -23.15 4.43
N VAL A 148 11.59 -22.03 4.78
CA VAL A 148 10.94 -21.11 3.82
C VAL A 148 11.78 -19.84 3.65
N LYS A 149 11.84 -19.31 2.42
CA LYS A 149 12.61 -18.09 2.14
C LYS A 149 12.10 -16.90 2.98
N PRO A 150 12.98 -16.06 3.56
CA PRO A 150 12.57 -14.90 4.35
C PRO A 150 11.59 -13.96 3.63
N ARG A 151 11.77 -13.77 2.31
CA ARG A 151 10.84 -12.96 1.49
C ARG A 151 9.42 -13.54 1.45
N THR A 152 9.31 -14.87 1.38
CA THR A 152 8.03 -15.57 1.32
C THR A 152 7.31 -15.44 2.65
N ILE A 153 8.05 -15.57 3.76
CA ILE A 153 7.56 -15.26 5.11
C ILE A 153 7.07 -13.81 5.18
N GLY A 154 7.84 -12.84 4.67
CA GLY A 154 7.47 -11.43 4.70
C GLY A 154 6.18 -11.11 3.94
N VAL A 155 5.96 -11.73 2.78
CA VAL A 155 4.72 -11.52 2.00
C VAL A 155 3.51 -12.07 2.76
N VAL A 156 3.63 -13.29 3.30
CA VAL A 156 2.52 -13.90 4.06
C VAL A 156 2.30 -13.17 5.39
N ALA A 157 3.35 -12.71 6.06
CA ALA A 157 3.23 -11.88 7.26
C ALA A 157 2.47 -10.57 6.99
N ALA A 158 2.64 -9.96 5.81
CA ALA A 158 1.83 -8.81 5.41
C ALA A 158 0.35 -9.17 5.20
N ALA A 159 0.04 -10.35 4.66
CA ALA A 159 -1.33 -10.84 4.57
C ALA A 159 -1.95 -11.03 5.96
N CYS A 160 -1.22 -11.68 6.87
CA CYS A 160 -1.60 -11.88 8.26
C CYS A 160 -1.84 -10.55 8.97
N HIS A 161 -0.95 -9.58 8.78
CA HIS A 161 -1.07 -8.25 9.36
C HIS A 161 -2.34 -7.52 8.89
N LEU A 162 -2.62 -7.51 7.58
CA LEU A 162 -3.86 -6.92 7.07
C LEU A 162 -5.09 -7.62 7.66
N TRP A 163 -5.08 -8.95 7.72
CA TRP A 163 -6.20 -9.71 8.29
C TRP A 163 -6.41 -9.41 9.78
N GLU A 164 -5.33 -9.29 10.57
CA GLU A 164 -5.38 -8.89 11.98
C GLU A 164 -5.94 -7.48 12.16
N ASN A 165 -5.71 -6.59 11.18
CA ASN A 165 -6.25 -5.23 11.14
C ASN A 165 -7.65 -5.13 10.51
N GLY A 166 -8.40 -6.23 10.47
CA GLY A 166 -9.82 -6.21 10.09
C GLY A 166 -10.11 -6.22 8.58
N TYR A 167 -9.11 -6.49 7.74
CA TYR A 167 -9.33 -6.64 6.30
C TYR A 167 -9.68 -8.08 5.89
N LYS A 168 -10.40 -8.21 4.77
CA LYS A 168 -10.50 -9.45 3.99
C LYS A 168 -9.46 -9.42 2.87
N VAL A 169 -8.50 -10.34 2.87
CA VAL A 169 -7.30 -10.23 2.05
C VAL A 169 -7.39 -11.13 0.82
N ILE A 170 -7.23 -10.53 -0.37
CA ILE A 170 -6.96 -11.24 -1.62
C ILE A 170 -5.46 -11.16 -1.91
N LEU A 171 -4.72 -12.24 -1.71
CA LEU A 171 -3.30 -12.35 -2.01
C LEU A 171 -3.08 -12.81 -3.45
N LYS A 172 -2.55 -11.92 -4.29
CA LYS A 172 -2.18 -12.24 -5.68
C LYS A 172 -0.68 -12.50 -5.78
N THR A 173 -0.31 -13.69 -6.22
CA THR A 173 1.10 -14.14 -6.29
C THR A 173 1.32 -15.03 -7.50
N ASN A 174 2.57 -15.13 -7.97
CA ASN A 174 3.00 -16.16 -8.93
C ASN A 174 3.86 -17.25 -8.26
N SER A 175 3.99 -17.22 -6.93
CA SER A 175 4.84 -18.13 -6.15
C SER A 175 4.01 -19.20 -5.46
N LYS A 176 4.23 -20.46 -5.86
CA LYS A 176 3.65 -21.64 -5.17
C LYS A 176 4.09 -21.75 -3.71
N GLU A 177 5.28 -21.24 -3.38
CA GLU A 177 5.78 -21.24 -2.00
C GLU A 177 4.99 -20.24 -1.14
N VAL A 178 4.64 -19.07 -1.70
CA VAL A 178 3.79 -18.06 -1.03
C VAL A 178 2.37 -18.61 -0.86
N GLU A 179 1.78 -19.18 -1.91
CA GLU A 179 0.46 -19.79 -1.82
C GLU A 179 0.40 -20.87 -0.73
N SER A 180 1.33 -21.83 -0.78
CA SER A 180 1.39 -22.93 0.17
C SER A 180 1.50 -22.43 1.61
N LEU A 181 2.36 -21.43 1.86
CA LEU A 181 2.51 -20.86 3.19
C LEU A 181 1.27 -20.08 3.64
N ALA A 182 0.64 -19.31 2.75
CA ALA A 182 -0.56 -18.52 3.04
C ALA A 182 -1.75 -19.43 3.42
N ARG A 183 -1.98 -20.50 2.67
CA ARG A 183 -3.06 -21.47 2.96
C ARG A 183 -2.87 -22.20 4.30
N LYS A 184 -1.63 -22.32 4.79
CA LYS A 184 -1.32 -22.93 6.09
C LYS A 184 -1.59 -22.02 7.29
N GLN A 185 -1.90 -20.73 7.09
CA GLN A 185 -2.05 -19.80 8.20
C GLN A 185 -3.31 -20.01 9.05
N GLY A 186 -4.30 -20.78 8.55
CA GLY A 186 -5.55 -21.03 9.29
C GLY A 186 -6.45 -19.81 9.43
N ILE A 187 -6.21 -18.77 8.63
CA ILE A 187 -7.02 -17.54 8.54
C ILE A 187 -7.56 -17.37 7.11
N ASP A 188 -8.61 -16.57 6.95
CA ASP A 188 -9.25 -16.32 5.66
C ASP A 188 -8.40 -15.39 4.78
N ILE A 189 -7.53 -16.00 3.98
CA ILE A 189 -6.78 -15.35 2.89
C ILE A 189 -7.20 -16.00 1.58
N ASP A 190 -7.82 -15.23 0.69
CA ASP A 190 -8.12 -15.68 -0.66
C ASP A 190 -6.85 -15.57 -1.51
N VAL A 191 -6.33 -16.70 -1.97
CA VAL A 191 -5.07 -16.75 -2.74
C VAL A 191 -5.36 -16.97 -4.22
N VAL A 192 -4.98 -15.99 -5.03
CA VAL A 192 -5.05 -16.04 -6.48
C VAL A 192 -3.63 -16.27 -7.04
N LEU A 193 -3.34 -17.53 -7.39
CA LEU A 193 -2.10 -17.90 -8.05
C LEU A 193 -2.20 -17.63 -9.56
N ILE A 194 -1.39 -16.70 -10.07
CA ILE A 194 -1.25 -16.52 -11.52
C ILE A 194 -0.19 -17.47 -12.07
N GLN A 195 -0.50 -18.11 -13.20
CA GLN A 195 0.49 -18.89 -13.93
C GLN A 195 1.36 -17.94 -14.75
N LYS A 196 2.69 -18.09 -14.65
CA LYS A 196 3.61 -17.40 -15.55
C LYS A 196 3.20 -17.70 -16.98
N LYS A 197 3.00 -16.65 -17.78
CA LYS A 197 2.95 -16.82 -19.24
C LYS A 197 4.26 -17.49 -19.63
N ALA A 198 4.16 -18.66 -20.27
CA ALA A 198 5.33 -19.27 -20.89
C ALA A 198 5.92 -18.19 -21.80
N GLN A 199 7.14 -17.75 -21.51
CA GLN A 199 7.91 -17.03 -22.51
C GLN A 199 8.01 -18.01 -23.66
N LEU A 200 7.25 -17.76 -24.73
CA LEU A 200 7.58 -18.28 -26.05
C LEU A 200 8.99 -17.79 -26.30
N LEU A 201 9.95 -18.62 -25.93
CA LEU A 201 11.33 -18.51 -26.37
C LEU A 201 11.22 -18.48 -27.88
N ASN A 202 11.27 -17.29 -28.45
CA ASN A 202 11.66 -17.11 -29.84
C ASN A 202 13.10 -17.61 -29.95
N ARG A 203 13.24 -18.94 -30.00
CA ARG A 203 14.30 -19.64 -30.69
C ARG A 203 13.98 -19.49 -32.17
N LEU A 204 14.19 -18.29 -32.70
CA LEU A 204 14.59 -18.12 -34.09
C LEU A 204 16.11 -18.34 -34.03
N ALA A 205 16.58 -19.54 -34.37
CA ALA A 205 16.94 -19.94 -35.73
C ALA A 205 18.16 -19.14 -36.21
#